data_AF-A0A7R7XUA1-F1
#
_entry.id   AF-A0A7R7XUA1-F1
#
_cell.length_a   1.000
_cell.length_b   1.000
_cell.length_c   1.000
_cell.angle_alpha   90.00
_cell.angle_beta   90.00
_cell.angle_gamma   90.00
#
_symmetry.space_group_name_H-M   'P 1'
#
loop_
_entity.id
_entity.type
_entity.pdbx_description
1 polymer ?
#
loop_
_entity_poly.entity_id
_entity_poly.type
_entity_poly.pdbx_seq_one_letter_code
_entity_poly.pdbx_strand_id
1 'polypeptide(L)'
;MATADQGVPGGYRQFELELYRHPERYGSKTAGFTAKHDLYSVGVVLLEIALWTTTSRQFAGPISKAKAKQALPPVGIVSEAVAKLSQDVRVAQEMGTEYARLIKRCLQTDFQVEQHDEQESGLLGQFQDLVIDRLNTGVAL
;
A
#
# COMPACT_ATOMS: atom_id res chain seq x y z
N MET A 1 30.40 3.74 7.33
CA MET A 1 30.57 4.11 5.90
C MET A 1 29.50 3.35 5.14
N ALA A 2 28.29 3.93 5.02
CA ALA A 2 27.14 3.26 4.42
C ALA A 2 27.29 3.29 2.89
N THR A 3 27.40 2.13 2.28
CA THR A 3 27.44 1.97 0.83
C THR A 3 26.12 2.44 0.24
N ALA A 4 26.19 3.38 -0.69
CA ALA A 4 25.06 3.77 -1.52
C ALA A 4 24.53 2.51 -2.23
N ASP A 5 23.30 2.14 -1.90
CA ASP A 5 22.56 1.08 -2.58
C ASP A 5 22.40 1.51 -4.04
N GLN A 6 23.14 0.83 -4.94
CA GLN A 6 23.06 1.11 -6.36
C GLN A 6 21.70 0.64 -6.84
N GLY A 7 20.77 1.59 -6.97
CA GLY A 7 19.43 1.35 -7.49
C GLY A 7 19.48 0.53 -8.78
N VAL A 8 18.68 -0.52 -8.81
CA VAL A 8 18.59 -1.47 -9.94
C VAL A 8 18.41 -0.70 -11.26
N PRO A 9 19.27 -0.93 -12.28
CA PRO A 9 19.15 -0.26 -13.57
C PRO A 9 17.76 -0.49 -14.17
N GLY A 10 16.98 0.59 -14.32
CA GLY A 10 15.64 0.54 -14.90
C GLY A 10 14.48 0.46 -13.90
N GLY A 11 14.71 0.44 -12.58
CA GLY A 11 13.64 0.41 -11.57
C GLY A 11 12.65 1.58 -11.67
N TYR A 12 13.10 2.75 -12.14
CA TYR A 12 12.24 3.91 -12.40
C TYR A 12 11.18 3.68 -13.49
N ARG A 13 11.40 2.73 -14.42
CA ARG A 13 10.41 2.36 -15.44
C ARG A 13 9.24 1.57 -14.86
N GLN A 14 9.42 1.03 -13.66
CA GLN A 14 8.46 0.23 -12.91
C GLN A 14 7.93 0.97 -11.68
N PHE A 15 8.16 2.29 -11.55
CA PHE A 15 7.70 3.04 -10.37
C PHE A 15 6.20 2.86 -10.10
N GLU A 16 5.39 2.72 -11.15
CA GLU A 16 3.97 2.39 -11.05
C GLU A 16 3.72 1.07 -10.30
N LEU A 17 4.53 0.04 -10.56
CA LEU A 17 4.49 -1.23 -9.81
C LEU A 17 5.01 -1.06 -8.38
N GLU A 18 6.00 -0.19 -8.17
CA GLU A 18 6.52 0.09 -6.82
C GLU A 18 5.49 0.78 -5.93
N LEU A 19 4.45 1.42 -6.47
CA LEU A 19 3.37 2.02 -5.67
C LEU A 19 2.49 0.97 -4.97
N TYR A 20 2.38 -0.23 -5.54
CA TYR A 20 1.71 -1.37 -4.90
C TYR A 20 2.64 -2.09 -3.93
N ARG A 21 3.95 -1.86 -3.99
CA ARG A 21 4.92 -2.61 -3.21
C ARG A 21 5.07 -2.02 -1.81
N HIS A 22 5.01 -2.89 -0.81
CA HIS A 22 5.23 -2.49 0.58
C HIS A 22 6.58 -1.75 0.78
N PRO A 23 6.66 -0.73 1.65
CA PRO A 23 7.88 0.08 1.85
C PRO A 23 9.15 -0.71 2.22
N GLU A 24 9.00 -1.85 2.90
CA GLU A 24 10.12 -2.76 3.21
C GLU A 24 10.72 -3.44 1.97
N ARG A 25 9.97 -3.48 0.86
CA ARG A 25 10.34 -4.13 -0.40
C ARG A 25 10.62 -3.14 -1.54
N TYR A 26 10.30 -1.87 -1.34
CA TYR A 26 10.50 -0.80 -2.32
C TYR A 26 11.93 -0.75 -2.85
N GLY A 27 12.09 -0.64 -4.17
CA GLY A 27 13.41 -0.48 -4.80
C GLY A 27 14.26 -1.75 -4.87
N SER A 28 13.63 -2.94 -4.85
CA SER A 28 14.30 -4.26 -4.89
C SER A 28 15.02 -4.67 -3.61
N LYS A 29 14.50 -4.27 -2.45
CA LYS A 29 14.97 -4.81 -1.17
C LYS A 29 14.68 -6.32 -1.10
N THR A 30 15.69 -7.09 -0.68
CA THR A 30 15.70 -8.57 -0.63
C THR A 30 14.93 -9.16 0.55
N ALA A 31 14.04 -8.40 1.21
CA ALA A 31 13.25 -8.98 2.30
C ALA A 31 12.34 -10.09 1.75
N GLY A 32 12.06 -11.12 2.56
CA GLY A 32 11.14 -12.19 2.18
C GLY A 32 9.77 -11.65 1.77
N PHE A 33 9.03 -12.40 0.95
CA PHE A 33 7.60 -12.14 0.78
C PHE A 33 6.86 -12.73 1.98
N THR A 34 5.88 -11.98 2.47
CA THR A 34 5.06 -12.30 3.64
C THR A 34 3.69 -11.70 3.38
N ALA A 35 2.64 -12.23 3.99
CA ALA A 35 1.26 -11.82 3.74
C ALA A 35 1.07 -10.32 3.99
N LYS A 36 1.77 -9.71 4.96
CA LYS A 36 1.69 -8.25 5.19
C LYS A 36 2.02 -7.42 3.94
N HIS A 37 2.92 -7.91 3.08
CA HIS A 37 3.28 -7.24 1.83
C HIS A 37 2.12 -7.25 0.82
N ASP A 38 1.38 -8.36 0.77
CA ASP A 38 0.21 -8.50 -0.08
C ASP A 38 -0.96 -7.68 0.48
N LEU A 39 -1.15 -7.67 1.81
CA LEU A 39 -2.18 -6.85 2.47
C LEU A 39 -1.99 -5.35 2.21
N TYR A 40 -0.75 -4.87 2.16
CA TYR A 40 -0.46 -3.49 1.74
C TYR A 40 -0.95 -3.23 0.31
N SER A 41 -0.64 -4.14 -0.61
CA SER A 41 -1.06 -4.04 -2.02
C SER A 41 -2.59 -4.02 -2.13
N VAL A 42 -3.29 -4.83 -1.33
CA VAL A 42 -4.75 -4.80 -1.19
C VAL A 42 -5.23 -3.42 -0.72
N GLY A 43 -4.56 -2.81 0.27
CA GLY A 43 -4.86 -1.46 0.73
C GLY A 43 -4.78 -0.40 -0.38
N VAL A 44 -3.79 -0.51 -1.27
CA VAL A 44 -3.66 0.37 -2.44
C VAL A 44 -4.83 0.16 -3.41
N VAL A 45 -5.21 -1.08 -3.70
CA VAL A 45 -6.35 -1.40 -4.58
C VAL A 45 -7.67 -0.89 -3.98
N LEU A 46 -7.90 -1.09 -2.67
CA LEU A 46 -9.09 -0.58 -2.00
C LEU A 46 -9.18 0.96 -2.07
N LEU A 47 -8.02 1.65 -2.01
CA LEU A 47 -7.94 3.09 -2.18
C LEU A 47 -8.28 3.53 -3.62
N GLU A 48 -7.82 2.80 -4.64
CA GLU A 48 -8.19 3.07 -6.03
C GLU A 48 -9.70 2.95 -6.26
N ILE A 49 -10.30 1.91 -5.67
CA ILE A 49 -11.75 1.70 -5.70
C ILE A 49 -12.46 2.88 -5.03
N ALA A 50 -12.01 3.30 -3.84
CA ALA A 50 -12.62 4.41 -3.10
C ALA A 50 -12.58 5.75 -3.84
N LEU A 51 -11.56 5.98 -4.66
CA LEU A 51 -11.38 7.23 -5.39
C LEU A 51 -11.82 7.14 -6.86
N TRP A 52 -12.31 5.99 -7.31
CA TRP A 52 -12.69 5.71 -8.70
C TRP A 52 -11.62 6.09 -9.72
N THR A 53 -10.35 5.92 -9.34
CA THR A 53 -9.21 6.34 -10.16
C THR A 53 -7.97 5.55 -9.80
N THR A 54 -7.22 5.18 -10.83
CA THR A 54 -6.02 4.38 -10.68
C THR A 54 -4.89 5.15 -9.99
N THR A 55 -4.02 4.43 -9.30
CA THR A 55 -2.75 4.87 -8.74
C THR A 55 -1.89 5.54 -9.81
N SER A 56 -1.85 4.99 -11.02
CA SER A 56 -1.13 5.57 -12.18
C SER A 56 -1.58 7.00 -12.50
N ARG A 57 -2.88 7.25 -12.38
CA ARG A 57 -3.47 8.59 -12.61
C ARG A 57 -3.24 9.52 -11.42
N GLN A 58 -3.40 9.03 -10.19
CA GLN A 58 -3.15 9.81 -8.97
C GLN A 58 -1.69 10.25 -8.86
N PHE A 59 -0.76 9.37 -9.26
CA PHE A 59 0.67 9.59 -9.18
C PHE A 59 1.30 9.94 -10.54
N ALA A 60 0.52 10.35 -11.55
CA ALA A 60 1.01 10.64 -12.90
C ALA A 60 2.17 11.67 -12.92
N GLY A 61 2.07 12.71 -12.08
CA GLY A 61 3.13 13.70 -11.89
C GLY A 61 4.42 13.08 -11.32
N PRO A 62 4.37 12.45 -10.13
CA PRO A 62 5.49 11.68 -9.58
C PRO A 62 6.09 10.66 -10.55
N ILE A 63 5.26 9.90 -11.27
CA ILE A 63 5.70 8.91 -12.28
C ILE A 63 6.47 9.58 -13.41
N SER A 64 5.95 10.67 -13.96
CA SER A 64 6.63 11.43 -15.02
C SER A 64 7.98 11.96 -14.54
N LYS A 65 8.06 12.45 -13.30
CA LYS A 65 9.31 12.93 -12.68
C LYS A 65 10.31 11.79 -12.48
N ALA A 66 9.88 10.63 -12.01
CA ALA A 66 10.72 9.46 -11.82
C ALA A 66 11.31 8.97 -13.16
N LYS A 67 10.48 8.94 -14.22
CA LYS A 67 10.92 8.61 -15.58
C LYS A 67 11.96 9.61 -16.11
N ALA A 68 11.71 10.91 -15.97
CA ALA A 68 12.63 11.95 -16.42
C ALA A 68 13.98 11.93 -15.68
N LYS A 69 13.96 11.69 -14.37
CA LYS A 69 15.17 11.59 -13.54
C LYS A 69 15.87 10.24 -13.63
N GLN A 70 15.25 9.26 -14.28
CA GLN A 70 15.70 7.87 -14.30
C GLN A 70 16.00 7.31 -12.89
N ALA A 71 15.22 7.74 -11.91
CA ALA A 71 15.42 7.40 -10.51
C ALA A 71 14.09 7.25 -9.79
N LEU A 72 14.01 6.23 -8.93
CA LEU A 72 12.88 6.04 -8.03
C LEU A 72 12.86 7.14 -6.97
N PRO A 73 11.69 7.71 -6.62
CA PRO A 73 11.58 8.59 -5.47
C PRO A 73 11.97 7.87 -4.17
N PRO A 74 12.45 8.58 -3.14
CA PRO A 74 12.71 7.96 -1.83
C PRO A 74 11.43 7.34 -1.25
N VAL A 75 11.54 6.14 -0.68
CA VAL A 75 10.39 5.38 -0.15
C VAL A 75 9.55 6.19 0.84
N GLY A 76 10.16 6.99 1.72
CA GLY A 76 9.43 7.80 2.69
C GLY A 76 8.46 8.80 2.04
N ILE A 77 8.86 9.40 0.92
CA ILE A 77 8.01 10.33 0.16
C ILE A 77 6.84 9.57 -0.49
N VAL A 78 7.09 8.36 -0.98
CA VAL A 78 6.05 7.52 -1.58
C VAL A 78 5.04 7.10 -0.52
N SER A 79 5.51 6.55 0.61
CA SER A 79 4.66 6.12 1.72
C SER A 79 3.83 7.26 2.29
N GLU A 80 4.42 8.45 2.46
CA GLU A 80 3.70 9.63 2.94
C GLU A 80 2.64 10.09 1.93
N ALA A 81 2.96 10.09 0.64
CA ALA A 81 2.00 10.46 -0.39
C ALA A 81 0.81 9.48 -0.47
N VAL A 82 1.05 8.18 -0.36
CA VAL A 82 -0.01 7.15 -0.29
C VAL A 82 -0.83 7.31 0.98
N ALA A 83 -0.19 7.52 2.13
CA ALA A 83 -0.88 7.74 3.41
C ALA A 83 -1.71 9.03 3.43
N LYS A 84 -1.25 10.09 2.76
CA LYS A 84 -2.02 11.32 2.60
C LYS A 84 -3.23 11.10 1.68
N LEU A 85 -3.05 10.35 0.59
CA LEU A 85 -4.13 10.04 -0.34
C LEU A 85 -5.23 9.19 0.34
N SER A 86 -4.87 8.26 1.22
CA SER A 86 -5.87 7.48 1.98
C SER A 86 -6.66 8.29 3.01
N GLN A 87 -6.20 9.51 3.35
CA GLN A 87 -6.89 10.46 4.21
C GLN A 87 -7.67 11.53 3.43
N ASP A 88 -7.71 11.44 2.10
CA ASP A 88 -8.50 12.35 1.28
C ASP A 88 -9.98 12.25 1.66
N VAL A 89 -10.64 13.40 1.85
CA VAL A 89 -12.04 13.48 2.26
C VAL A 89 -12.98 12.70 1.33
N ARG A 90 -12.62 12.58 0.04
CA ARG A 90 -13.38 11.84 -0.95
C ARG A 90 -13.50 10.36 -0.61
N VAL A 91 -12.48 9.76 0.01
CA VAL A 91 -12.51 8.34 0.41
C VAL A 91 -13.71 8.08 1.32
N ALA A 92 -13.90 8.92 2.34
CA ALA A 92 -15.00 8.77 3.28
C ALA A 92 -16.35 9.24 2.69
N GLN A 93 -16.36 10.22 1.79
CA GLN A 93 -17.57 10.68 1.11
C GLN A 93 -18.16 9.61 0.18
N GLU A 94 -17.29 8.88 -0.54
CA GLU A 94 -17.71 7.86 -1.51
C GLU A 94 -18.00 6.51 -0.83
N MET A 95 -17.17 6.09 0.13
CA MET A 95 -17.23 4.72 0.69
C MET A 95 -17.59 4.65 2.18
N GLY A 96 -17.68 5.79 2.88
CA GLY A 96 -17.92 5.84 4.31
C GLY A 96 -16.64 5.75 5.18
N THR A 97 -16.79 6.09 6.46
CA THR A 97 -15.68 6.20 7.42
C THR A 97 -15.07 4.85 7.80
N GLU A 98 -15.87 3.79 7.81
CA GLU A 98 -15.39 2.43 8.09
C GLU A 98 -14.47 1.95 6.98
N TYR A 99 -14.88 2.04 5.71
CA TYR A 99 -14.04 1.66 4.57
C TYR A 99 -12.73 2.45 4.55
N ALA A 100 -12.77 3.76 4.83
CA ALA A 100 -11.57 4.59 4.96
C ALA A 100 -10.62 4.08 6.06
N ARG A 101 -11.15 3.62 7.19
CA ARG A 101 -10.37 3.03 8.28
C ARG A 101 -9.71 1.71 7.85
N LEU A 102 -10.41 0.88 7.08
CA LEU A 102 -9.89 -0.40 6.58
C LEU A 102 -8.71 -0.20 5.61
N ILE A 103 -8.83 0.73 4.67
CA ILE A 103 -7.72 1.10 3.77
C ILE A 103 -6.48 1.47 4.59
N LYS A 104 -6.65 2.34 5.59
CA LYS A 104 -5.55 2.80 6.44
C LYS A 104 -4.90 1.62 7.16
N ARG A 105 -5.70 0.69 7.69
CA ARG A 105 -5.21 -0.52 8.36
C ARG A 105 -4.33 -1.36 7.44
N CYS A 106 -4.79 -1.65 6.23
CA CYS A 106 -4.04 -2.40 5.23
C CYS A 106 -2.72 -1.70 4.85
N LEU A 107 -2.76 -0.39 4.58
CA LEU A 107 -1.58 0.39 4.20
C LEU A 107 -0.54 0.54 5.32
N GLN A 108 -0.98 0.49 6.58
CA GLN A 108 -0.10 0.53 7.74
C GLN A 108 0.36 -0.86 8.20
N THR A 109 -0.21 -1.93 7.62
CA THR A 109 -0.02 -3.32 8.06
C THR A 109 -0.28 -3.51 9.57
N ASP A 110 -1.18 -2.70 10.14
CA ASP A 110 -1.47 -2.68 11.57
C ASP A 110 -2.61 -3.66 11.91
N PHE A 111 -2.24 -4.92 12.13
CA PHE A 111 -3.18 -6.01 12.42
C PHE A 111 -3.05 -6.58 13.84
N GLN A 112 -2.33 -5.89 14.74
CA GLN A 112 -2.24 -6.24 16.18
C GLN A 112 -1.92 -7.73 16.46
N VAL A 113 -1.03 -8.31 15.65
CA VAL A 113 -0.63 -9.72 15.78
C VAL A 113 0.58 -9.82 16.69
N GLU A 114 0.41 -10.48 17.84
CA GLU A 114 1.51 -10.71 18.81
C GLU A 114 2.31 -12.00 18.50
N GLN A 115 1.74 -12.94 17.75
CA GLN A 115 2.36 -14.24 17.45
C GLN A 115 2.48 -14.47 15.94
N HIS A 116 3.72 -14.65 15.48
CA HIS A 116 4.03 -14.99 14.10
C HIS A 116 4.31 -16.49 14.00
N ASP A 117 3.36 -17.25 13.44
CA ASP A 117 3.56 -18.63 13.00
C ASP A 117 4.05 -18.66 11.54
N GLU A 118 4.65 -19.77 11.10
CA GLU A 118 5.16 -19.92 9.73
C GLU A 118 4.07 -19.77 8.66
N GLN A 119 2.82 -20.04 9.03
CA GLN A 119 1.65 -19.95 8.16
C GLN A 119 0.99 -18.56 8.19
N GLU A 120 1.47 -17.66 9.04
CA GLU A 120 0.91 -16.32 9.27
C GLU A 120 -0.60 -16.34 9.60
N SER A 121 -1.08 -17.43 10.20
CA SER A 121 -2.50 -17.68 10.49
C SER A 121 -3.10 -16.60 11.39
N GLY A 122 -2.30 -16.09 12.33
CA GLY A 122 -2.72 -14.98 13.20
C GLY A 122 -3.00 -13.69 12.41
N LEU A 123 -2.13 -13.37 11.45
CA LEU A 123 -2.29 -12.21 10.59
C LEU A 123 -3.48 -12.35 9.64
N LEU A 124 -3.63 -13.53 9.03
CA LEU A 124 -4.75 -13.81 8.15
C LEU A 124 -6.08 -13.80 8.89
N GLY A 125 -6.13 -14.34 10.12
CA GLY A 125 -7.31 -14.25 10.99
C GLY A 125 -7.68 -12.80 11.33
N GLN A 126 -6.70 -11.98 11.74
CA GLN A 126 -6.95 -10.56 12.00
C GLN A 126 -7.37 -9.79 10.75
N PHE A 127 -6.85 -10.14 9.57
CA PHE A 127 -7.31 -9.55 8.31
C PHE A 127 -8.77 -9.91 8.01
N GLN A 128 -9.16 -11.17 8.23
CA GLN A 128 -10.56 -11.61 8.10
C GLN A 128 -11.48 -10.78 9.01
N ASP A 129 -11.18 -10.74 10.30
CA ASP A 129 -12.03 -10.10 11.32
C ASP A 129 -12.10 -8.57 11.15
N LEU A 130 -10.94 -7.94 10.90
CA LEU A 130 -10.82 -6.49 10.90
C LEU A 130 -11.14 -5.85 9.57
N VAL A 131 -11.05 -6.60 8.45
CA VAL A 131 -11.28 -6.06 7.10
C VAL A 131 -12.45 -6.74 6.41
N ILE A 132 -12.39 -8.06 6.20
CA ILE A 132 -13.37 -8.77 5.36
C ILE A 132 -14.75 -8.77 6.01
N ASP A 133 -14.86 -9.11 7.29
CA ASP A 133 -16.14 -9.16 8.00
C ASP A 133 -16.77 -7.76 8.14
N ARG A 134 -15.93 -6.73 8.27
CA ARG A 134 -16.36 -5.33 8.32
C ARG A 134 -16.88 -4.85 6.97
N LEU A 135 -16.25 -5.24 5.86
CA LEU A 135 -16.76 -4.98 4.52
C LEU A 135 -18.12 -5.67 4.29
N ASN A 136 -18.24 -6.95 4.68
CA ASN A 136 -19.48 -7.72 4.52
C ASN A 136 -20.67 -7.11 5.28
N THR A 137 -20.41 -6.45 6.41
CA THR A 137 -21.47 -5.75 7.17
C THR A 137 -22.17 -4.68 6.32
N GLY A 138 -21.45 -4.01 5.41
CA GLY A 138 -22.01 -3.00 4.51
C GLY A 138 -22.81 -3.57 3.33
N VAL A 139 -22.66 -4.86 3.02
CA VAL A 139 -23.35 -5.53 1.90
C VAL A 139 -24.74 -6.04 2.31
N ALA A 140 -24.98 -6.26 3.60
CA ALA A 140 -26.24 -6.81 4.12
C ALA A 140 -27.37 -5.77 4.28
N LEU A 141 -27.31 -4.65 3.55
CA LEU A 141 -28.33 -3.59 3.53
C LEU A 141 -29.38 -3.83 2.44
#